data_AF-A0A535VW30-F1
#
_entry.id   AF-A0A535VW30-F1
#
_cell.length_a   1.000
_cell.length_b   1.000
_cell.length_c   1.000
_cell.angle_alpha   90.00
_cell.angle_beta   90.00
_cell.angle_gamma   90.00
#
_symmetry.space_group_name_H-M   'P 1'
#
loop_
_entity.id
_entity.type
_entity.pdbx_description
1 polymer ?
#
loop_
_entity_poly.entity_id
_entity_poly.type
_entity_poly.pdbx_seq_one_letter_code
_entity_poly.pdbx_strand_id
1 'polypeptide(L)'
;MGAPVRWRWPGPERRKARRINEKGDQTHMSPRKFLVTAIGLAAALVVAACGSTSQAINPADQTGTLTVWLMNGSAPQSVVDGVNADFKAKYPNVIVNVEIQQWSNVTTKLDTAFAGSAPPDVMELGNTLVAKYGYNGALADITGQKSSFQNSGTWLQSLTDSCTVSGKLYCVPYYAGSRAVIYRKDMFAAAGATVPTSMDEMLAAGQKLMTKYGSDPNFSALYFPGKYWYAAAPFVWDFGGDIATQSGSQWSGSRTRRSRRVTSR
;
A
#
# COMPACT_ATOMS: atom_id res chain seq x y z
N MET A 1 52.13 2.18 11.85
CA MET A 1 51.28 3.35 11.54
C MET A 1 50.85 3.24 10.08
N GLY A 2 49.65 2.73 9.83
CA GLY A 2 49.10 2.52 8.47
C GLY A 2 48.00 3.53 8.17
N ALA A 3 48.07 4.20 7.03
CA ALA A 3 47.11 5.21 6.61
C ALA A 3 45.72 4.59 6.31
N PRO A 4 44.62 5.33 6.53
CA PRO A 4 43.29 4.80 6.28
C PRO A 4 42.97 4.76 4.78
N VAL A 5 42.56 3.57 4.31
CA VAL A 5 42.03 3.34 2.96
C VAL A 5 40.70 4.08 2.81
N ARG A 6 40.66 5.04 1.89
CA ARG A 6 39.49 5.87 1.61
C ARG A 6 38.70 5.25 0.45
N TRP A 7 37.63 4.54 0.75
CA TRP A 7 36.71 4.00 -0.26
C TRP A 7 35.99 5.14 -0.99
N ARG A 8 36.21 5.26 -2.31
CA ARG A 8 35.54 6.23 -3.19
C ARG A 8 34.55 5.47 -4.06
N TRP A 9 33.26 5.66 -3.80
CA TRP A 9 32.20 5.11 -4.65
C TRP A 9 32.21 5.83 -6.01
N PRO A 10 32.18 5.13 -7.16
CA PRO A 10 32.04 5.78 -8.47
C PRO A 10 30.65 6.41 -8.55
N GLY A 11 30.59 7.73 -8.61
CA GLY A 11 29.34 8.44 -8.90
C GLY A 11 28.88 8.15 -10.34
N PRO A 12 27.57 8.11 -10.62
CA PRO A 12 27.07 7.92 -11.98
C PRO A 12 27.51 9.09 -12.87
N GLU A 13 28.08 8.77 -14.03
CA GLU A 13 28.39 9.76 -15.06
C GLU A 13 27.13 10.54 -15.45
N ARG A 14 27.22 11.87 -15.35
CA ARG A 14 26.20 12.77 -15.87
C ARG A 14 26.27 12.77 -17.40
N ARG A 15 25.48 11.91 -18.06
CA ARG A 15 25.17 12.11 -19.48
C ARG A 15 24.38 13.40 -19.61
N LYS A 16 24.89 14.34 -20.40
CA LYS A 16 24.23 15.60 -20.73
C LYS A 16 22.88 15.30 -21.36
N ALA A 17 21.79 15.81 -20.77
CA ALA A 17 20.48 15.80 -21.39
C ALA A 17 20.55 16.56 -22.73
N ARG A 18 20.31 15.85 -23.83
CA ARG A 18 20.15 16.44 -25.16
C ARG A 18 18.79 17.15 -25.16
N ARG A 19 18.78 18.48 -25.29
CA ARG A 19 17.55 19.23 -25.57
C ARG A 19 17.05 18.80 -26.93
N ILE A 20 15.90 18.14 -26.95
CA ILE A 20 15.09 17.99 -28.16
C ILE A 20 14.36 19.32 -28.35
N ASN A 21 14.64 19.97 -29.47
CA ASN A 21 14.08 21.26 -29.85
C ASN A 21 12.91 20.95 -30.79
N GLU A 22 11.69 20.92 -30.26
CA GLU A 22 10.49 20.83 -31.09
C GLU A 22 10.12 22.24 -31.58
N LYS A 23 10.56 22.55 -32.81
CA LYS A 23 9.85 23.51 -33.67
C LYS A 23 8.87 22.70 -34.51
N GLY A 24 7.60 22.75 -34.12
CA GLY A 24 6.47 22.18 -34.84
C GLY A 24 5.36 23.21 -34.93
N ASP A 25 5.44 24.01 -35.98
CA ASP A 25 4.42 24.80 -36.67
C ASP A 25 3.04 25.00 -35.99
N GLN A 26 2.79 26.23 -35.53
CA GLN A 26 1.45 26.69 -35.17
C GLN A 26 0.75 27.23 -36.42
N THR A 27 -0.13 26.41 -37.01
CA THR A 27 -1.12 26.89 -37.97
C THR A 27 -2.44 27.14 -37.26
N HIS A 28 -2.72 28.42 -37.05
CA HIS A 28 -4.04 28.94 -36.70
C HIS A 28 -5.05 28.54 -37.78
N MET A 29 -6.15 27.87 -37.40
CA MET A 29 -7.37 27.86 -38.20
C MET A 29 -8.56 28.32 -37.36
N SER A 30 -9.24 29.32 -37.88
CA SER A 30 -10.40 30.02 -37.34
C SER A 30 -11.68 29.19 -37.44
N PRO A 31 -12.69 29.41 -36.56
CA PRO A 31 -13.98 28.77 -36.67
C PRO A 31 -14.84 29.50 -37.72
N ARG A 32 -14.98 28.91 -38.90
CA ARG A 32 -15.95 29.35 -39.92
C ARG A 32 -17.29 28.62 -39.74
N LYS A 33 -18.27 29.46 -39.40
CA LYS A 33 -19.73 29.31 -39.49
C LYS A 33 -20.20 28.29 -40.52
N PHE A 34 -21.01 27.33 -40.08
CA PHE A 34 -22.10 26.75 -40.89
C PHE A 34 -23.36 26.65 -40.02
N LEU A 35 -24.25 27.63 -40.21
CA LEU A 35 -25.69 27.45 -40.00
C LEU A 35 -26.25 26.87 -41.31
N VAL A 36 -26.98 25.76 -41.27
CA VAL A 36 -28.33 25.66 -41.85
C VAL A 36 -29.17 24.68 -41.02
N THR A 37 -30.32 25.19 -40.67
CA THR A 37 -31.44 24.74 -39.85
C THR A 37 -32.26 23.60 -40.50
N ALA A 38 -32.77 22.67 -39.69
CA ALA A 38 -34.09 22.06 -39.93
C ALA A 38 -34.80 21.80 -38.58
N ILE A 39 -35.90 22.52 -38.40
CA ILE A 39 -36.81 22.50 -37.25
C ILE A 39 -37.89 21.43 -37.51
N GLY A 40 -38.22 20.65 -36.48
CA GLY A 40 -39.42 19.81 -36.41
C GLY A 40 -39.83 19.61 -34.96
N LEU A 41 -40.86 20.34 -34.55
CA LEU A 41 -41.34 20.58 -33.19
C LEU A 41 -42.19 19.42 -32.60
N ALA A 42 -42.28 19.45 -31.26
CA ALA A 42 -43.37 18.98 -30.39
C ALA A 42 -43.40 17.49 -29.99
N ALA A 43 -43.79 17.13 -28.77
CA ALA A 43 -43.82 17.74 -27.44
C ALA A 43 -44.27 16.62 -26.48
N ALA A 44 -43.77 16.67 -25.25
CA ALA A 44 -44.41 16.22 -24.01
C ALA A 44 -45.06 14.82 -23.96
N LEU A 45 -44.38 13.85 -23.35
CA LEU A 45 -45.02 12.84 -22.50
C LEU A 45 -44.12 12.49 -21.30
N VAL A 46 -44.57 12.98 -20.15
CA VAL A 46 -44.44 12.41 -18.80
C VAL A 46 -43.04 12.41 -18.16
N VAL A 47 -42.91 13.33 -17.20
CA VAL A 47 -42.07 13.22 -16.01
C VAL A 47 -42.43 11.91 -15.30
N ALA A 48 -41.77 10.81 -15.68
CA ALA A 48 -41.66 9.64 -14.83
C ALA A 48 -40.64 9.99 -13.75
N ALA A 49 -41.14 10.62 -12.70
CA ALA A 49 -40.53 10.59 -11.39
C ALA A 49 -40.49 9.12 -10.94
N CYS A 50 -39.53 8.36 -11.44
CA CYS A 50 -39.10 7.15 -10.78
C CYS A 50 -38.33 7.61 -9.54
N GLY A 51 -39.07 7.85 -8.46
CA GLY A 51 -38.54 7.61 -7.14
C GLY A 51 -37.95 6.21 -7.17
N SER A 52 -36.62 6.15 -7.18
CA SER A 52 -35.88 4.92 -6.92
C SER A 52 -36.16 4.58 -5.47
N THR A 53 -37.31 3.97 -5.21
CA THR A 53 -37.48 3.11 -4.05
C THR A 53 -36.36 2.09 -4.17
N SER A 54 -35.31 2.29 -3.38
CA SER A 54 -34.24 1.34 -3.17
C SER A 54 -34.89 0.05 -2.71
N GLN A 55 -35.25 -0.81 -3.66
CA GLN A 55 -35.86 -2.09 -3.40
C GLN A 55 -34.85 -2.84 -2.53
N ALA A 56 -35.24 -3.16 -1.30
CA ALA A 56 -34.35 -3.80 -0.36
C ALA A 56 -33.85 -5.10 -1.01
N ILE A 57 -32.55 -5.17 -1.26
CA ILE A 57 -31.93 -6.34 -1.87
C ILE A 57 -32.05 -7.48 -0.86
N ASN A 58 -32.88 -8.48 -1.19
CA ASN A 58 -33.00 -9.69 -0.39
C ASN A 58 -31.77 -10.59 -0.65
N PRO A 59 -30.97 -10.91 0.38
CA PRO A 59 -29.81 -11.79 0.24
C PRO A 59 -30.13 -13.17 -0.35
N ALA A 60 -31.31 -13.72 -0.07
CA ALA A 60 -31.72 -15.03 -0.56
C ALA A 60 -31.91 -15.08 -2.08
N ASP A 61 -32.24 -13.95 -2.71
CA ASP A 61 -32.50 -13.88 -4.15
C ASP A 61 -31.21 -13.67 -4.98
N GLN A 62 -30.07 -13.48 -4.31
CA GLN A 62 -28.79 -13.27 -4.98
C GLN A 62 -28.20 -14.61 -5.44
N THR A 63 -27.78 -14.69 -6.70
CA THR A 63 -27.18 -15.88 -7.31
C THR A 63 -25.85 -15.53 -7.98
N GLY A 64 -24.95 -16.50 -8.10
CA GLY A 64 -23.70 -16.35 -8.85
C GLY A 64 -22.50 -16.94 -8.14
N THR A 65 -21.32 -16.75 -8.72
CA THR A 65 -20.04 -17.19 -8.15
C THR A 65 -19.17 -15.98 -7.85
N LEU A 66 -18.62 -15.92 -6.63
CA LEU A 66 -17.62 -14.95 -6.21
C LEU A 66 -16.26 -15.66 -6.11
N THR A 67 -15.27 -15.15 -6.81
CA THR A 67 -13.87 -15.55 -6.67
C THR A 67 -13.17 -14.63 -5.69
N VAL A 68 -12.63 -15.23 -4.62
CA VAL A 68 -11.96 -14.51 -3.53
C VAL A 68 -10.51 -14.96 -3.47
N TRP A 69 -9.56 -14.04 -3.65
CA TRP A 69 -8.15 -14.32 -3.42
C TRP A 69 -7.77 -14.01 -1.98
N LEU A 70 -7.28 -15.03 -1.25
CA LEU A 70 -6.77 -14.89 0.12
C LEU A 70 -5.30 -15.29 0.15
N MET A 71 -4.50 -14.67 1.00
CA MET A 71 -3.07 -14.99 1.08
C MET A 71 -2.81 -16.12 2.07
N ASN A 72 -1.90 -17.01 1.69
CA ASN A 72 -1.45 -18.10 2.54
C ASN A 72 -0.91 -17.57 3.88
N GLY A 73 -1.46 -18.09 4.98
CA GLY A 73 -1.08 -17.71 6.34
C GLY A 73 -1.73 -16.45 6.89
N SER A 74 -2.61 -15.77 6.14
CA SER A 74 -3.30 -14.57 6.64
C SER A 74 -4.43 -14.87 7.61
N ALA A 75 -5.10 -16.02 7.47
CA ALA A 75 -6.16 -16.46 8.37
C ALA A 75 -6.04 -17.97 8.63
N PRO A 76 -6.30 -18.45 9.87
CA PRO A 76 -6.48 -19.87 10.11
C PRO A 76 -7.66 -20.42 9.30
N GLN A 77 -7.55 -21.66 8.82
CA GLN A 77 -8.60 -22.28 8.00
C GLN A 77 -9.97 -22.26 8.68
N SER A 78 -10.02 -22.49 10.00
CA SER A 78 -11.27 -22.44 10.77
C SER A 78 -11.98 -21.08 10.72
N VAL A 79 -11.24 -19.98 10.61
CA VAL A 79 -11.82 -18.64 10.47
C VAL A 79 -12.42 -18.48 9.07
N VAL A 80 -11.71 -18.93 8.04
CA VAL A 80 -12.19 -18.89 6.64
C VAL A 80 -13.47 -19.72 6.49
N ASP A 81 -13.48 -20.93 7.06
CA ASP A 81 -14.65 -21.82 7.01
C ASP A 81 -15.85 -21.21 7.73
N GLY A 82 -15.64 -20.60 8.91
CA GLY A 82 -16.69 -19.91 9.66
C GLY A 82 -17.29 -18.74 8.88
N VAL A 83 -16.45 -17.87 8.29
CA VAL A 83 -16.92 -16.73 7.48
C VAL A 83 -17.69 -17.20 6.24
N ASN A 84 -17.22 -18.26 5.57
CA ASN A 84 -17.92 -18.84 4.43
C ASN A 84 -19.27 -19.46 4.82
N ALA A 85 -19.36 -20.09 6.00
CA ALA A 85 -20.61 -20.62 6.53
C ALA A 85 -21.62 -19.50 6.83
N ASP A 86 -21.19 -18.42 7.50
CA ASP A 86 -22.02 -17.26 7.79
C ASP A 86 -22.50 -16.58 6.50
N PHE A 87 -21.61 -16.45 5.51
CA PHE A 87 -21.96 -15.90 4.20
C PHE A 87 -22.98 -16.80 3.48
N LYS A 88 -22.78 -18.12 3.48
CA LYS A 88 -23.68 -19.07 2.83
C LYS A 88 -25.07 -19.10 3.49
N ALA A 89 -25.13 -18.98 4.81
CA ALA A 89 -26.41 -18.89 5.53
C ALA A 89 -27.20 -17.65 5.11
N LYS A 90 -26.52 -16.53 4.84
CA LYS A 90 -27.14 -15.28 4.40
C LYS A 90 -27.43 -15.25 2.89
N TYR A 91 -26.55 -15.82 2.07
CA TYR A 91 -26.62 -15.84 0.60
C TYR A 91 -26.61 -17.29 0.09
N PRO A 92 -27.70 -18.05 0.29
CA PRO A 92 -27.76 -19.49 0.03
C PRO A 92 -27.54 -19.86 -1.44
N ASN A 93 -27.79 -18.95 -2.38
CA ASN A 93 -27.65 -19.21 -3.81
C ASN A 93 -26.35 -18.64 -4.42
N VAL A 94 -25.47 -18.05 -3.61
CA VAL A 94 -24.13 -17.62 -4.02
C VAL A 94 -23.11 -18.72 -3.72
N ILE A 95 -22.15 -18.89 -4.61
CA ILE A 95 -20.99 -19.78 -4.47
C ILE A 95 -19.76 -18.91 -4.22
N VAL A 96 -19.00 -19.18 -3.15
CA VAL A 96 -17.74 -18.49 -2.86
C VAL A 96 -16.58 -19.44 -3.16
N ASN A 97 -15.78 -19.11 -4.17
CA ASN A 97 -14.56 -19.80 -4.54
C ASN A 97 -13.35 -19.07 -3.93
N VAL A 98 -12.81 -19.58 -2.83
CA VAL A 98 -11.61 -19.02 -2.20
C VAL A 98 -10.36 -19.64 -2.80
N GLU A 99 -9.50 -18.81 -3.39
CA GLU A 99 -8.24 -19.23 -3.96
C GLU A 99 -7.06 -18.71 -3.12
N ILE A 100 -6.28 -19.63 -2.56
CA ILE A 100 -5.11 -19.29 -1.76
C ILE A 100 -3.94 -18.90 -2.67
N GLN A 101 -3.42 -17.69 -2.45
CA GLN A 101 -2.27 -17.13 -3.17
C GLN A 101 -1.03 -17.03 -2.27
N GLN A 102 0.14 -16.80 -2.87
CA GLN A 102 1.40 -16.64 -2.15
C GLN A 102 1.88 -15.19 -2.25
N TRP A 103 2.31 -14.60 -1.13
CA TRP A 103 2.84 -13.24 -1.09
C TRP A 103 4.04 -13.02 -2.02
N SER A 104 4.84 -14.05 -2.26
CA SER A 104 6.08 -13.95 -3.05
C SER A 104 5.83 -13.62 -4.53
N ASN A 105 4.66 -13.93 -5.08
CA ASN A 105 4.34 -13.70 -6.49
C ASN A 105 2.99 -13.00 -6.74
N VAL A 106 2.29 -12.57 -5.68
CA VAL A 106 0.95 -11.97 -5.80
C VAL A 106 0.93 -10.74 -6.71
N THR A 107 1.95 -9.88 -6.66
CA THR A 107 2.01 -8.68 -7.51
C THR A 107 2.01 -9.03 -9.00
N THR A 108 2.80 -10.03 -9.41
CA THR A 108 2.83 -10.48 -10.81
C THR A 108 1.50 -11.09 -11.21
N LYS A 109 0.90 -11.92 -10.34
CA LYS A 109 -0.41 -12.53 -10.61
C LYS A 109 -1.51 -11.47 -10.77
N LEU A 110 -1.57 -10.49 -9.88
CA LEU A 110 -2.52 -9.38 -9.96
C LEU A 110 -2.31 -8.54 -11.22
N ASP A 111 -1.07 -8.21 -11.56
CA ASP A 111 -0.77 -7.47 -12.78
C ASP A 111 -1.25 -8.22 -14.03
N THR A 112 -1.03 -9.54 -14.09
CA THR A 112 -1.55 -10.39 -15.18
C THR A 112 -3.08 -10.46 -15.18
N ALA A 113 -3.70 -10.65 -14.02
CA ALA A 113 -5.16 -10.78 -13.90
C ALA A 113 -5.90 -9.51 -14.33
N PHE A 114 -5.39 -8.34 -13.91
CA PHE A 114 -5.92 -7.04 -14.31
C PHE A 114 -5.72 -6.76 -15.80
N ALA A 115 -4.56 -7.13 -16.36
CA ALA A 115 -4.30 -6.96 -17.80
C ALA A 115 -5.12 -7.91 -18.68
N GLY A 116 -5.39 -9.12 -18.21
CA GLY A 116 -6.12 -10.17 -18.93
C GLY A 116 -7.64 -10.15 -18.76
N SER A 117 -8.19 -9.14 -18.07
CA SER A 117 -9.63 -9.02 -17.78
C SER A 117 -10.23 -10.21 -17.02
N ALA A 118 -9.43 -10.87 -16.18
CA ALA A 118 -9.88 -11.95 -15.30
C ALA A 118 -9.41 -11.75 -13.84
N PRO A 119 -9.63 -10.57 -13.21
CA PRO A 119 -9.34 -10.39 -11.80
C PRO A 119 -10.32 -11.18 -10.92
N PRO A 120 -9.94 -11.54 -9.68
CA PRO A 120 -10.92 -12.00 -8.70
C PRO A 120 -11.89 -10.88 -8.35
N ASP A 121 -13.08 -11.24 -7.85
CA ASP A 121 -14.11 -10.28 -7.42
C ASP A 121 -13.69 -9.57 -6.13
N VAL A 122 -13.05 -10.30 -5.21
CA VAL A 122 -12.49 -9.79 -3.96
C VAL A 122 -11.07 -10.31 -3.80
N MET A 123 -10.15 -9.46 -3.36
CA MET A 123 -8.78 -9.87 -3.09
C MET A 123 -8.26 -9.30 -1.79
N GLU A 124 -7.57 -10.14 -1.02
CA GLU A 124 -6.65 -9.65 -0.02
C GLU A 124 -5.50 -8.93 -0.73
N LEU A 125 -5.27 -7.69 -0.31
CA LEU A 125 -4.23 -6.84 -0.87
C LEU A 125 -3.34 -6.31 0.25
N GLY A 126 -2.02 -6.40 0.04
CA GLY A 126 -1.07 -5.70 0.90
C GLY A 126 -1.28 -4.19 0.80
N ASN A 127 -1.28 -3.49 1.93
CA ASN A 127 -1.50 -2.04 1.97
C ASN A 127 -0.53 -1.25 1.07
N THR A 128 0.68 -1.77 0.83
CA THR A 128 1.68 -1.21 -0.08
C THR A 128 1.29 -1.23 -1.57
N LEU A 129 0.29 -2.04 -1.94
CA LEU A 129 -0.18 -2.19 -3.32
C LEU A 129 -1.44 -1.38 -3.63
N VAL A 130 -2.16 -0.92 -2.60
CA VAL A 130 -3.42 -0.17 -2.77
C VAL A 130 -3.20 1.08 -3.61
N ALA A 131 -2.14 1.84 -3.33
CA ALA A 131 -1.81 3.04 -4.11
C ALA A 131 -1.62 2.71 -5.60
N LYS A 132 -0.85 1.66 -5.93
CA LYS A 132 -0.58 1.24 -7.31
C LYS A 132 -1.89 0.95 -8.05
N TYR A 133 -2.73 0.09 -7.49
CA TYR A 133 -3.93 -0.39 -8.18
C TYR A 133 -5.08 0.63 -8.14
N GLY A 134 -5.21 1.40 -7.06
CA GLY A 134 -6.15 2.51 -6.96
C GLY A 134 -5.85 3.62 -7.96
N TYR A 135 -4.59 4.04 -8.12
CA TYR A 135 -4.20 5.03 -9.13
C TYR A 135 -4.45 4.55 -10.56
N ASN A 136 -4.25 3.26 -10.83
CA ASN A 136 -4.46 2.68 -12.15
C ASN A 136 -5.93 2.37 -12.47
N GLY A 137 -6.86 2.68 -11.54
CA GLY A 137 -8.29 2.40 -11.72
C GLY A 137 -8.66 0.91 -11.69
N ALA A 138 -7.77 0.06 -11.18
CA ALA A 138 -8.00 -1.39 -11.08
C ALA A 138 -8.84 -1.78 -9.85
N LEU A 139 -9.01 -0.86 -8.88
CA LEU A 139 -9.84 -1.06 -7.69
C LEU A 139 -11.10 -0.20 -7.76
N ALA A 140 -12.21 -0.74 -7.29
CA ALA A 140 -13.46 -0.01 -7.17
C ALA A 140 -13.36 1.09 -6.08
N ASP A 141 -13.88 2.28 -6.38
CA ASP A 141 -14.07 3.34 -5.40
C ASP A 141 -15.25 2.98 -4.48
N ILE A 142 -14.94 2.67 -3.22
CA ILE A 142 -15.92 2.25 -2.21
C ILE A 142 -16.21 3.34 -1.18
N THR A 143 -15.87 4.60 -1.48
CA THR A 143 -16.05 5.72 -0.56
C THR A 143 -17.50 5.87 -0.10
N GLY A 144 -18.45 5.75 -1.02
CA GLY A 144 -19.89 5.84 -0.73
C GLY A 144 -20.43 4.68 0.09
N GLN A 145 -19.70 3.56 0.14
CA GLN A 145 -20.07 2.34 0.85
C GLN A 145 -19.45 2.29 2.24
N LYS A 146 -18.59 3.24 2.65
CA LYS A 146 -17.91 3.17 3.95
C LYS A 146 -18.88 2.92 5.12
N SER A 147 -20.01 3.63 5.15
CA SER A 147 -21.02 3.51 6.21
C SER A 147 -21.81 2.20 6.20
N SER A 148 -21.76 1.41 5.11
CA SER A 148 -22.41 0.09 5.07
C SER A 148 -21.62 -0.98 5.82
N PHE A 149 -20.33 -0.75 6.07
CA PHE A 149 -19.51 -1.62 6.90
C PHE A 149 -19.75 -1.30 8.38
N GLN A 150 -20.33 -2.25 9.11
CA GLN A 150 -20.76 -2.08 10.51
C GLN A 150 -19.63 -1.59 11.44
N ASN A 151 -18.39 -2.01 11.19
CA ASN A 151 -17.21 -1.64 11.99
C ASN A 151 -16.45 -0.42 11.44
N SER A 152 -16.96 0.28 10.43
CA SER A 152 -16.24 1.41 9.80
C SER A 152 -15.95 2.57 10.75
N GLY A 153 -16.78 2.76 11.77
CA GLY A 153 -16.57 3.77 12.82
C GLY A 153 -15.38 3.47 13.74
N THR A 154 -14.89 2.23 13.76
CA THR A 154 -13.76 1.80 14.62
C THR A 154 -12.48 1.54 13.81
N TRP A 155 -12.45 1.85 12.52
CA TRP A 155 -11.24 1.69 11.73
C TRP A 155 -10.17 2.67 12.21
N LEU A 156 -8.98 2.14 12.47
CA LEU A 156 -7.82 2.97 12.79
C LEU A 156 -7.51 3.90 11.61
N GLN A 157 -7.18 5.16 11.92
CA GLN A 157 -6.93 6.18 10.91
C GLN A 157 -5.81 5.74 9.95
N SER A 158 -4.71 5.20 10.47
CA SER A 158 -3.57 4.74 9.67
C SER A 158 -3.94 3.64 8.65
N LEU A 159 -4.89 2.77 8.98
CA LEU A 159 -5.37 1.74 8.05
C LEU A 159 -6.28 2.35 6.99
N THR A 160 -7.16 3.27 7.40
CA THR A 160 -8.03 4.02 6.48
C THR A 160 -7.20 4.83 5.49
N ASP A 161 -6.15 5.50 5.96
CA ASP A 161 -5.22 6.28 5.13
C ASP A 161 -4.52 5.39 4.13
N SER A 162 -4.07 4.19 4.55
CA SER A 162 -3.45 3.22 3.64
C SER A 162 -4.40 2.66 2.58
N CYS A 163 -5.71 2.71 2.84
CA CYS A 163 -6.76 2.36 1.88
C CYS A 163 -7.23 3.55 1.01
N THR A 164 -6.75 4.76 1.27
CA THR A 164 -7.24 5.99 0.64
C THR A 164 -6.22 6.54 -0.35
N VAL A 165 -6.64 6.73 -1.60
CA VAL A 165 -5.80 7.26 -2.67
C VAL A 165 -6.51 8.44 -3.31
N SER A 166 -5.87 9.62 -3.31
CA SER A 166 -6.46 10.86 -3.84
C SER A 166 -7.85 11.17 -3.27
N GLY A 167 -8.05 10.93 -1.97
CA GLY A 167 -9.32 11.17 -1.26
C GLY A 167 -10.41 10.12 -1.45
N LYS A 168 -10.13 9.03 -2.19
CA LYS A 168 -11.07 7.93 -2.43
C LYS A 168 -10.63 6.66 -1.71
N LEU A 169 -11.57 5.98 -1.08
CA LEU A 169 -11.35 4.71 -0.39
C LEU A 169 -11.43 3.54 -1.38
N TYR A 170 -10.40 2.69 -1.42
CA TYR A 170 -10.30 1.55 -2.35
C TYR A 170 -10.19 0.19 -1.68
N CYS A 171 -10.11 0.14 -0.34
CA CYS A 171 -10.14 -1.12 0.40
C CYS A 171 -10.82 -1.01 1.75
N VAL A 172 -11.21 -2.16 2.29
CA VAL A 172 -11.71 -2.34 3.64
C VAL A 172 -10.59 -2.88 4.51
N PRO A 173 -10.15 -2.13 5.55
CA PRO A 173 -9.20 -2.65 6.53
C PRO A 173 -9.81 -3.83 7.30
N TYR A 174 -9.14 -4.99 7.30
CA TYR A 174 -9.62 -6.18 8.02
C TYR A 174 -8.65 -6.70 9.09
N TYR A 175 -7.35 -6.44 8.95
CA TYR A 175 -6.35 -6.68 10.02
C TYR A 175 -5.20 -5.68 9.92
N ALA A 176 -4.41 -5.61 11.00
CA ALA A 176 -3.17 -4.86 11.05
C ALA A 176 -2.05 -5.74 11.63
N GLY A 177 -0.88 -5.71 11.00
CA GLY A 177 0.34 -6.25 11.58
C GLY A 177 1.10 -5.15 12.33
N SER A 178 1.55 -5.44 13.54
CA SER A 178 2.55 -4.61 14.23
C SER A 178 3.92 -5.30 14.15
N ARG A 179 4.98 -4.50 14.11
CA ARG A 179 6.35 -5.02 14.20
C ARG A 179 6.72 -5.17 15.67
N ALA A 180 7.34 -6.31 16.01
CA ALA A 180 7.88 -6.56 17.33
C ALA A 180 9.37 -6.88 17.23
N VAL A 181 10.13 -6.42 18.22
CA VAL A 181 11.51 -6.86 18.42
C VAL A 181 11.48 -8.11 19.30
N ILE A 182 11.98 -9.22 18.76
CA ILE A 182 12.11 -10.48 19.48
C ILE A 182 13.57 -10.64 19.89
N TYR A 183 13.82 -11.00 21.14
CA TYR A 183 15.18 -11.12 21.68
C TYR A 183 15.40 -12.40 22.48
N ARG A 184 16.67 -12.82 22.58
CA ARG A 184 17.12 -13.96 23.38
C ARG A 184 17.42 -13.53 24.81
N LYS A 185 16.53 -13.90 25.74
CA LYS A 185 16.61 -13.52 27.17
C LYS A 185 17.91 -13.95 27.84
N ASP A 186 18.36 -15.17 27.55
CA ASP A 186 19.62 -15.74 28.04
C ASP A 186 20.84 -14.95 27.56
N MET A 187 20.86 -14.57 26.28
CA MET A 187 21.96 -13.77 25.72
C MET A 187 22.01 -12.36 26.32
N PHE A 188 20.85 -11.72 26.52
CA PHE A 188 20.74 -10.43 27.18
C PHE A 188 21.24 -10.49 28.63
N ALA A 189 20.77 -11.47 29.41
CA ALA A 189 21.19 -11.65 30.80
C ALA A 189 22.71 -11.86 30.89
N ALA A 190 23.26 -12.75 30.07
CA ALA A 190 24.68 -13.04 30.09
C ALA A 190 25.54 -11.85 29.61
N ALA A 191 25.01 -10.96 28.76
CA ALA A 191 25.68 -9.73 28.33
C ALA A 191 25.46 -8.54 29.29
N GLY A 192 24.66 -8.71 30.36
CA GLY A 192 24.27 -7.60 31.24
C GLY A 192 23.46 -6.52 30.52
N ALA A 193 22.74 -6.89 29.45
CA ALA A 193 21.86 -6.00 28.69
C ALA A 193 20.45 -5.99 29.30
N THR A 194 19.83 -4.82 29.32
CA THR A 194 18.43 -4.63 29.73
C THR A 194 17.54 -4.53 28.49
N VAL A 195 16.25 -4.80 28.65
CA VAL A 195 15.28 -4.63 27.56
C VAL A 195 15.20 -3.13 27.23
N PRO A 196 15.49 -2.72 25.98
CA PRO A 196 15.50 -1.31 25.63
C PRO A 196 14.09 -0.76 25.46
N THR A 197 13.90 0.47 25.88
CA THR A 197 12.68 1.27 25.73
C THR A 197 12.88 2.49 24.82
N SER A 198 14.12 2.75 24.42
CA SER A 198 14.51 3.81 23.50
C SER A 198 15.55 3.33 22.48
N MET A 199 15.73 4.11 21.42
CA MET A 199 16.74 3.82 20.39
C MET A 199 18.17 3.84 20.94
N ASP A 200 18.47 4.77 21.85
CA ASP A 200 19.79 4.85 22.49
C ASP A 200 20.04 3.63 23.39
N GLU A 201 19.03 3.18 24.13
CA GLU A 201 19.11 1.95 24.91
C GLU A 201 19.27 0.72 24.02
N MET A 202 18.60 0.69 22.86
CA MET A 202 18.73 -0.41 21.90
C MET A 202 20.15 -0.49 21.33
N LEU A 203 20.76 0.65 21.01
CA LEU A 203 22.16 0.71 20.57
C LEU A 203 23.11 0.25 21.69
N ALA A 204 22.89 0.69 22.93
CA ALA A 204 23.68 0.29 24.08
C ALA A 204 23.57 -1.23 24.37
N ALA A 205 22.35 -1.79 24.31
CA ALA A 205 22.12 -3.22 24.42
C ALA A 205 22.84 -3.99 23.29
N GLY A 206 22.77 -3.47 22.06
CA GLY A 206 23.47 -4.04 20.92
C GLY A 206 24.99 -4.06 21.10
N GLN A 207 25.58 -2.98 21.63
CA GLN A 207 27.01 -2.92 21.94
C GLN A 207 27.42 -3.97 22.98
N LYS A 208 26.66 -4.12 24.07
CA LYS A 208 26.91 -5.15 25.09
C LYS A 208 26.89 -6.57 24.50
N LEU A 209 25.92 -6.85 23.63
CA LEU A 209 25.82 -8.13 22.93
C LEU A 209 27.03 -8.35 22.00
N MET A 210 27.43 -7.34 21.23
CA MET A 210 28.61 -7.45 20.37
C MET A 210 29.91 -7.60 21.15
N THR A 211 30.07 -6.94 22.31
CA THR A 211 31.23 -7.15 23.18
C THR A 211 31.33 -8.60 23.66
N LYS A 212 30.19 -9.24 23.95
CA LYS A 212 30.17 -10.62 24.47
C LYS A 212 30.26 -11.69 23.39
N TYR A 213 29.59 -11.50 22.26
CA TYR A 213 29.40 -12.55 21.24
C TYR A 213 29.99 -12.18 19.86
N GLY A 214 30.43 -10.95 19.65
CA GLY A 214 30.90 -10.46 18.36
C GLY A 214 32.24 -11.05 17.88
N SER A 215 32.88 -11.91 18.66
CA SER A 215 34.00 -12.73 18.19
C SER A 215 33.55 -13.84 17.23
N ASP A 216 32.28 -14.25 17.29
CA ASP A 216 31.68 -15.12 16.28
C ASP A 216 31.36 -14.30 15.02
N PRO A 217 31.99 -14.61 13.86
CA PRO A 217 31.74 -13.88 12.62
C PRO A 217 30.30 -14.00 12.10
N ASN A 218 29.51 -14.95 12.61
CA ASN A 218 28.10 -15.14 12.25
C ASN A 218 27.14 -14.44 13.23
N PHE A 219 27.64 -13.81 14.28
CA PHE A 219 26.83 -13.10 15.26
C PHE A 219 26.57 -11.64 14.84
N SER A 220 25.32 -11.22 14.95
CA SER A 220 24.92 -9.81 14.92
C SER A 220 23.99 -9.52 16.09
N ALA A 221 24.17 -8.37 16.75
CA ALA A 221 23.24 -7.96 17.78
C ALA A 221 21.85 -7.58 17.25
N LEU A 222 21.72 -7.36 15.93
CA LEU A 222 20.47 -7.03 15.26
C LEU A 222 20.36 -7.79 13.93
N TYR A 223 19.28 -8.56 13.79
CA TYR A 223 19.00 -9.33 12.58
C TYR A 223 17.81 -8.73 11.84
N PHE A 224 17.99 -8.48 10.54
CA PHE A 224 16.89 -8.18 9.62
C PHE A 224 16.71 -9.36 8.65
N PRO A 225 15.46 -9.69 8.27
CA PRO A 225 15.21 -10.74 7.29
C PRO A 225 15.64 -10.27 5.89
N GLY A 226 16.92 -10.44 5.53
CA GLY A 226 17.44 -10.24 4.17
C GLY A 226 17.11 -8.87 3.53
N LYS A 227 16.65 -8.87 2.27
CA LYS A 227 16.31 -7.67 1.47
C LYS A 227 15.02 -6.98 1.93
N TYR A 228 14.83 -6.78 3.22
CA TYR A 228 13.61 -6.23 3.81
C TYR A 228 13.77 -4.76 4.17
N TRP A 229 13.77 -3.90 3.14
CA TRP A 229 13.92 -2.45 3.30
C TRP A 229 12.79 -1.82 4.12
N TYR A 230 11.62 -2.46 4.19
CA TYR A 230 10.50 -2.01 5.03
C TYR A 230 10.83 -2.01 6.52
N ALA A 231 11.77 -2.83 6.99
CA ALA A 231 12.24 -2.76 8.38
C ALA A 231 13.15 -1.55 8.64
N ALA A 232 13.77 -1.00 7.60
CA ALA A 232 14.60 0.21 7.73
C ALA A 232 13.76 1.50 7.74
N ALA A 233 12.58 1.48 7.13
CA ALA A 233 11.74 2.67 6.96
C ALA A 233 11.29 3.33 8.28
N PRO A 234 10.86 2.59 9.33
CA PRO A 234 10.56 3.18 10.65
C PRO A 234 11.70 4.02 11.20
N PHE A 235 12.95 3.59 11.07
CA PHE A 235 14.09 4.38 11.53
C PHE A 235 14.23 5.69 10.77
N VAL A 236 13.93 5.73 9.46
CA VAL A 236 13.96 6.99 8.70
C VAL A 236 12.97 7.99 9.29
N TRP A 237 11.74 7.54 9.59
CA TRP A 237 10.69 8.38 10.17
C TRP A 237 10.99 8.77 11.62
N ASP A 238 11.54 7.86 12.44
CA ASP A 238 11.94 8.16 13.83
C ASP A 238 12.99 9.28 13.90
N PHE A 239 13.87 9.37 12.89
CA PHE A 239 14.84 10.45 12.77
C PHE A 239 14.32 11.68 11.99
N GLY A 240 13.01 11.78 11.78
CA GLY A 240 12.34 12.91 11.14
C GLY A 240 12.59 13.01 9.62
N GLY A 241 13.00 11.91 9.00
CA GLY A 241 13.16 11.81 7.56
C GLY A 241 11.90 11.26 6.89
N ASP A 242 11.83 11.44 5.57
CA ASP A 242 10.86 10.79 4.69
C ASP A 242 11.59 10.06 3.57
N ILE A 243 10.91 9.14 2.89
CA ILE A 243 11.44 8.47 1.69
C ILE A 243 11.17 9.32 0.45
N ALA A 244 9.99 9.93 0.37
CA ALA A 244 9.60 10.82 -0.71
C ALA A 244 8.67 11.92 -0.19
N THR A 245 8.79 13.11 -0.77
CA THR A 245 7.92 14.26 -0.52
C THR A 245 7.14 14.58 -1.77
N GLN A 246 5.86 14.90 -1.60
CA GLN A 246 4.98 15.36 -2.65
C GLN A 246 4.92 16.90 -2.67
N SER A 247 5.04 17.49 -3.86
CA SER A 247 4.79 18.90 -4.11
C SER A 247 3.85 19.02 -5.30
N GLY A 248 2.58 19.34 -5.04
CA GLY A 248 1.53 19.29 -6.06
C GLY A 248 1.32 17.85 -6.57
N SER A 249 1.38 17.64 -7.88
CA SER A 249 1.29 16.31 -8.50
C SER A 249 2.63 15.57 -8.61
N GLN A 250 3.74 16.20 -8.21
CA GLN A 250 5.07 15.63 -8.37
C GLN A 250 5.61 15.04 -7.07
N TRP A 251 6.11 13.80 -7.17
CA TRP A 251 6.85 13.14 -6.11
C TRP A 251 8.35 13.31 -6.34
N SER A 252 9.08 13.62 -5.27
CA SER A 252 10.54 13.69 -5.28
C SER A 252 11.10 12.88 -4.13
N GLY A 253 12.20 12.17 -4.36
CA GLY A 253 12.90 11.44 -3.30
C GLY A 253 13.50 12.42 -2.30
N SER A 254 13.18 12.24 -1.02
CA SER A 254 13.66 13.09 0.06
C SER A 254 15.14 12.80 0.30
N ARG A 255 16.03 13.66 -0.20
CA ARG A 255 17.44 13.60 0.18
C ARG A 255 17.59 14.34 1.49
N THR A 256 17.94 13.65 2.58
CA THR A 256 18.30 14.29 3.85
C THR A 256 19.52 15.19 3.61
N ARG A 257 19.30 16.48 3.35
CA ARG A 257 20.37 17.47 3.32
C ARG A 257 20.64 17.84 4.78
N ARG A 258 21.49 17.06 5.45
CA ARG A 258 21.89 17.28 6.84
C ARG A 258 22.51 18.67 6.98
N SER A 259 21.75 19.68 7.43
CA SER A 259 22.33 20.92 7.96
C SER A 259 22.82 20.65 9.38
N ARG A 260 23.92 19.90 9.50
CA ARG A 260 24.70 19.97 10.73
C ARG A 260 25.35 21.36 10.78
N ARG A 261 24.72 22.33 11.44
CA ARG A 261 25.48 23.40 12.09
C ARG A 261 26.27 22.71 13.20
N VAL A 262 27.52 22.37 12.89
CA VAL A 262 28.53 22.23 13.93
C VAL A 262 28.77 23.64 14.45
N THR A 263 28.09 24.04 15.52
CA THR A 263 28.58 25.13 16.35
C THR A 263 29.67 24.54 17.21
N SER A 264 30.92 24.78 16.81
CA SER A 264 32.06 24.68 17.71
C SER A 264 31.83 25.63 18.89
N ARG A 265 31.90 25.10 20.10
CA ARG A 265 32.47 25.81 21.25
C ARG A 265 33.56 24.92 21.81
#